data_AF-A0A353LKV7-F1
#
_entry.id   AF-A0A353LKV7-F1
#
_cell.length_a   1.000
_cell.length_b   1.000
_cell.length_c   1.000
_cell.angle_alpha   90.00
_cell.angle_beta   90.00
_cell.angle_gamma   90.00
#
_symmetry.space_group_name_H-M   'P 1'
#
loop_
_entity.id
_entity.type
_entity.pdbx_description
1 polymer ?
#
loop_
_entity_poly.entity_id
_entity_poly.type
_entity_poly.pdbx_seq_one_letter_code
_entity_poly.pdbx_strand_id
1 'polypeptide(L)'
;GELQLAKKQFSITRLLQLYDFAPLLQAARSWYSNTQENESSFSEGTVPFVSEVCNQLTELEQVAGKFRIQLQHITGQTPVNKVFFAERLRASSSYFTEKIETLLRTLQESAATTDSKANAQEYDEDIVSLFVAAALKAHLISATSDNFCIESYYNARRQFRQPPFSLTSYSRDSTGIQLKSIHPELLSELVQLRNRISKEENLPVYIVASVKTLVQMADYLPETEKELLRIHGFGKVKTERFGAKFLELIQNYIAAYGIESRMIHFKEDKKPRKRKNKG
;
A
#
# COMPACT_ATOMS: atom_id res chain seq x y z
N GLY A 1 28.76 -28.06 29.00
CA GLY A 1 29.60 -26.89 29.28
C GLY A 1 28.79 -25.62 29.11
N GLU A 2 29.10 -24.59 29.88
CA GLU A 2 28.36 -23.31 29.95
C GLU A 2 28.15 -22.66 28.57
N LEU A 3 29.13 -22.74 27.66
CA LEU A 3 29.02 -22.22 26.30
C LEU A 3 27.87 -22.85 25.49
N GLN A 4 27.58 -24.14 25.66
CA GLN A 4 26.49 -24.81 24.96
C GLN A 4 25.12 -24.39 25.50
N LEU A 5 25.04 -24.16 26.82
CA LEU A 5 23.83 -23.65 27.47
C LEU A 5 23.51 -22.23 26.99
N ALA A 6 24.53 -21.36 26.93
CA ALA A 6 24.39 -19.99 26.44
C ALA A 6 23.94 -19.93 24.97
N LYS A 7 24.52 -20.77 24.10
CA LYS A 7 24.09 -20.88 22.69
C LYS A 7 22.64 -21.35 22.55
N LYS A 8 22.24 -22.35 23.34
CA LYS A 8 20.85 -22.84 23.37
C LYS A 8 19.88 -21.73 23.81
N GLN A 9 20.21 -21.00 24.88
CA GLN A 9 19.38 -19.92 25.39
C GLN A 9 19.23 -18.79 24.38
N PHE A 10 20.33 -18.38 23.74
CA PHE A 10 20.31 -17.37 22.69
C PHE A 10 19.43 -17.79 21.50
N SER A 11 19.53 -19.06 21.07
CA SER A 11 18.66 -19.62 20.03
C SER A 11 17.18 -19.55 20.39
N ILE A 12 16.82 -19.92 21.62
CA ILE A 12 15.43 -19.87 22.10
C ILE A 12 14.94 -18.42 22.13
N THR A 13 15.72 -17.49 22.69
CA THR A 13 15.35 -16.06 22.70
C THR A 13 15.10 -15.55 21.28
N ARG A 14 15.94 -15.91 20.31
CA ARG A 14 15.77 -15.48 18.92
C ARG A 14 14.52 -16.05 18.27
N LEU A 15 14.20 -17.31 18.56
CA LEU A 15 12.96 -17.94 18.11
C LEU A 15 11.73 -17.23 18.69
N LEU A 16 11.73 -16.91 19.98
CA LEU A 16 10.61 -16.20 20.61
C LEU A 16 10.42 -14.81 20.02
N GLN A 17 11.50 -14.07 19.74
CA GLN A 17 11.46 -12.78 19.05
C GLN A 17 10.93 -12.88 17.61
N LEU A 18 11.18 -13.99 16.90
CA LEU A 18 10.64 -14.18 15.55
C LEU A 18 9.10 -14.16 15.56
N TYR A 19 8.50 -14.77 16.59
CA TYR A 19 7.05 -14.80 16.80
C TYR A 19 6.55 -13.66 17.70
N ASP A 20 7.32 -12.60 17.92
CA ASP A 20 6.87 -11.40 18.63
C ASP A 20 6.41 -10.32 17.64
N PHE A 21 5.10 -10.08 17.55
CA PHE A 21 4.50 -9.07 16.67
C PHE A 21 4.15 -7.78 17.41
N ALA A 22 4.40 -7.69 18.73
CA ALA A 22 4.11 -6.49 19.51
C ALA A 22 4.77 -5.22 18.93
N PRO A 23 6.02 -5.24 18.43
CA PRO A 23 6.61 -4.06 17.78
C PRO A 23 5.86 -3.61 16.51
N LEU A 24 5.40 -4.56 15.68
CA LEU A 24 4.60 -4.25 14.48
C LEU A 24 3.23 -3.68 14.87
N LEU A 25 2.58 -4.29 15.86
CA LEU A 25 1.31 -3.81 16.37
C LEU A 25 1.43 -2.41 16.98
N GLN A 26 2.51 -2.12 17.70
CA GLN A 26 2.74 -0.79 18.25
C GLN A 26 2.96 0.25 17.14
N ALA A 27 3.73 -0.08 16.11
CA ALA A 27 3.90 0.79 14.95
C ALA A 27 2.55 1.08 14.25
N ALA A 28 1.72 0.05 14.04
CA ALA A 28 0.39 0.23 13.45
C ALA A 28 -0.54 1.08 14.34
N ARG A 29 -0.47 0.94 15.67
CA ARG A 29 -1.25 1.78 16.60
C ARG A 29 -0.80 3.23 16.58
N SER A 30 0.50 3.49 16.49
CA SER A 30 1.04 4.85 16.30
C SER A 30 0.55 5.44 14.97
N TRP A 31 0.66 4.69 13.88
CA TRP A 31 0.14 5.08 12.56
C TRP A 31 -1.36 5.39 12.60
N TYR A 32 -2.16 4.56 13.29
CA TYR A 32 -3.58 4.79 13.52
C TYR A 32 -3.85 6.08 14.30
N SER A 33 -3.17 6.31 15.42
CA SER A 33 -3.31 7.52 16.23
C SER A 33 -3.04 8.77 15.39
N ASN A 34 -1.93 8.78 14.65
CA ASN A 34 -1.52 9.93 13.84
C ASN A 34 -2.50 10.19 12.68
N THR A 35 -2.99 9.12 12.05
CA THR A 35 -4.02 9.20 10.99
C THR A 35 -5.34 9.72 11.54
N GLN A 36 -5.75 9.29 12.74
CA GLN A 36 -6.99 9.69 13.39
C GLN A 36 -6.94 11.15 13.86
N GLU A 37 -5.84 11.59 14.46
CA GLU A 37 -5.62 12.99 14.87
C GLU A 37 -5.70 13.96 13.69
N ASN A 38 -5.37 13.48 12.49
CA ASN A 38 -5.35 14.25 11.25
C ASN A 38 -6.46 13.85 10.27
N GLU A 39 -7.53 13.20 10.72
CA GLU A 39 -8.58 12.59 9.88
C GLU A 39 -9.15 13.57 8.83
N SER A 40 -9.34 14.84 9.20
CA SER A 40 -9.89 15.87 8.32
C SER A 40 -9.03 16.18 7.09
N SER A 41 -7.74 15.83 7.12
CA SER A 41 -6.82 15.99 6.00
C SER A 41 -6.79 14.79 5.06
N PHE A 42 -7.40 13.66 5.45
CA PHE A 42 -7.39 12.42 4.69
C PHE A 42 -8.73 12.18 3.98
N SER A 43 -8.71 11.34 2.96
CA SER A 43 -9.92 10.85 2.30
C SER A 43 -10.77 9.98 3.22
N GLU A 44 -12.08 10.02 2.99
CA GLU A 44 -13.03 9.11 3.63
C GLU A 44 -12.58 7.64 3.48
N GLY A 45 -12.72 6.87 4.54
CA GLY A 45 -12.29 5.47 4.59
C GLY A 45 -10.83 5.25 4.98
N THR A 46 -9.99 6.29 5.08
CA THR A 46 -8.58 6.14 5.48
C THR A 46 -8.44 5.65 6.93
N VAL A 47 -9.13 6.29 7.88
CA VAL A 47 -9.08 5.86 9.30
C VAL A 47 -9.65 4.45 9.49
N PRO A 48 -10.83 4.08 8.92
CA PRO A 48 -11.32 2.70 8.94
C PRO A 48 -10.33 1.68 8.37
N PHE A 49 -9.64 2.00 7.27
CA PHE A 49 -8.62 1.14 6.68
C PHE A 49 -7.44 0.90 7.63
N VAL A 50 -6.90 1.96 8.23
CA VAL A 50 -5.79 1.83 9.20
C VAL A 50 -6.25 1.07 10.45
N SER A 51 -7.50 1.26 10.88
CA SER A 51 -8.11 0.49 11.98
C SER A 51 -8.16 -1.01 11.67
N GLU A 52 -8.52 -1.39 10.44
CA GLU A 52 -8.55 -2.79 10.01
C GLU A 52 -7.15 -3.43 10.05
N VAL A 53 -6.12 -2.71 9.60
CA VAL A 53 -4.72 -3.17 9.73
C VAL A 53 -4.34 -3.40 11.20
N CYS A 54 -4.72 -2.49 12.10
CA CYS A 54 -4.52 -2.64 13.54
C CYS A 54 -5.23 -3.87 14.11
N ASN A 55 -6.44 -4.17 13.65
CA ASN A 55 -7.21 -5.34 14.09
C ASN A 55 -6.52 -6.64 13.66
N GLN A 56 -6.12 -6.74 12.39
CA GLN A 56 -5.39 -7.91 11.88
C GLN A 56 -4.09 -8.17 12.66
N LEU A 57 -3.31 -7.12 12.94
CA LEU A 57 -2.09 -7.23 13.75
C LEU A 57 -2.37 -7.59 15.22
N THR A 58 -3.49 -7.13 15.77
CA THR A 58 -3.93 -7.49 17.12
C THR A 58 -4.27 -8.98 17.21
N GLU A 59 -5.05 -9.50 16.27
CA GLU A 59 -5.36 -10.93 16.19
C GLU A 59 -4.10 -11.79 16.01
N LEU A 60 -3.20 -11.34 15.13
CA LEU A 60 -1.93 -12.01 14.87
C LEU A 60 -1.08 -12.10 16.14
N GLU A 61 -0.94 -11.01 16.88
CA GLU A 61 -0.16 -10.96 18.12
C GLU A 61 -0.81 -11.76 19.25
N GLN A 62 -2.15 -11.81 19.34
CA GLN A 62 -2.83 -12.67 20.32
C GLN A 62 -2.50 -14.15 20.12
N VAL A 63 -2.52 -14.63 18.88
CA VAL A 63 -2.16 -16.02 18.57
C VAL A 63 -0.67 -16.24 18.75
N ALA A 64 0.17 -15.28 18.34
CA ALA A 64 1.61 -15.36 18.51
C ALA A 64 2.03 -15.39 19.98
N GLY A 65 1.38 -14.62 20.87
CA GLY A 65 1.62 -14.65 22.31
C GLY A 65 1.35 -16.02 22.92
N LYS A 66 0.22 -16.64 22.59
CA LYS A 66 -0.10 -18.02 23.02
C LYS A 66 0.93 -19.02 22.48
N PHE A 67 1.36 -18.84 21.23
CA PHE A 67 2.37 -19.70 20.62
C PHE A 67 3.75 -19.55 21.27
N ARG A 68 4.17 -18.33 21.63
CA ARG A 68 5.43 -18.08 22.37
C ARG A 68 5.44 -18.78 23.73
N ILE A 69 4.32 -18.76 24.47
CA ILE A 69 4.17 -19.51 25.73
C ILE A 69 4.33 -21.01 25.48
N GLN A 70 3.71 -21.54 24.41
CA GLN A 70 3.85 -22.94 24.03
C GLN A 70 5.31 -23.29 23.68
N LEU A 71 6.01 -22.45 22.92
CA LEU A 71 7.42 -22.65 22.57
C LEU A 71 8.32 -22.65 23.81
N GLN A 72 8.09 -21.74 24.75
CA GLN A 72 8.81 -21.71 26.03
C GLN A 72 8.62 -23.01 26.81
N HIS A 73 7.38 -23.51 26.88
CA HIS A 73 7.09 -24.78 27.55
C HIS A 73 7.83 -25.95 26.89
N ILE A 74 7.75 -26.09 25.55
CA ILE A 74 8.40 -27.19 24.81
C ILE A 74 9.92 -27.14 24.99
N THR A 75 10.52 -25.96 24.85
CA THR A 75 11.99 -25.80 24.90
C THR A 75 12.57 -25.91 26.32
N GLY A 76 11.72 -25.75 27.35
CA GLY A 76 12.06 -25.96 28.75
C GLY A 76 12.05 -27.43 29.20
N GLN A 77 11.47 -28.35 28.42
CA GLN A 77 11.45 -29.78 28.75
C GLN A 77 12.85 -30.42 28.68
N THR A 78 13.09 -31.43 29.52
CA THR A 78 14.34 -32.21 29.53
C THR A 78 14.03 -33.71 29.54
N PRO A 79 14.30 -34.45 28.45
CA PRO A 79 14.78 -33.96 27.14
C PRO A 79 13.69 -33.20 26.37
N VAL A 80 14.10 -32.27 25.51
CA VAL A 80 13.17 -31.59 24.58
C VAL A 80 12.65 -32.62 23.58
N ASN A 81 11.32 -32.71 23.42
CA ASN A 81 10.72 -33.50 22.35
C ASN A 81 10.94 -32.80 21.00
N LYS A 82 12.02 -33.18 20.29
CA LYS A 82 12.43 -32.56 19.02
C LYS A 82 11.43 -32.80 17.89
N VAL A 83 10.74 -33.94 17.87
CA VAL A 83 9.74 -34.27 16.84
C VAL A 83 8.55 -33.34 16.98
N PHE A 84 7.97 -33.29 18.18
CA PHE A 84 6.84 -32.41 18.48
C PHE A 84 7.21 -30.93 18.27
N PHE A 85 8.41 -30.52 18.67
CA PHE A 85 8.88 -29.15 18.43
C PHE A 85 8.92 -28.79 16.93
N ALA A 86 9.47 -29.66 16.08
CA ALA A 86 9.51 -29.44 14.64
C ALA A 86 8.12 -29.41 14.00
N GLU A 87 7.21 -30.30 14.42
CA GLU A 87 5.81 -30.30 13.97
C GLU A 87 5.13 -28.96 14.30
N ARG A 88 5.35 -28.42 15.50
CA ARG A 88 4.80 -27.13 15.91
C ARG A 88 5.35 -25.96 15.09
N LEU A 89 6.64 -25.97 14.73
CA LEU A 89 7.24 -24.94 13.87
C LEU A 89 6.71 -24.98 12.43
N ARG A 90 6.49 -26.17 11.87
CA ARG A 90 5.86 -26.31 10.54
C ARG A 90 4.42 -25.83 10.55
N ALA A 91 3.65 -26.23 11.56
CA ALA A 91 2.26 -25.80 11.71
C ALA A 91 2.13 -24.27 11.88
N SER A 92 3.00 -23.66 12.70
CA SER A 92 3.02 -22.21 12.86
C SER A 92 3.41 -21.50 11.56
N SER A 93 4.36 -22.05 10.81
CA SER A 93 4.77 -21.48 9.52
C SER A 93 3.61 -21.31 8.56
N SER A 94 2.81 -22.37 8.35
CA SER A 94 1.63 -22.30 7.49
C SER A 94 0.65 -21.24 7.97
N TYR A 95 0.30 -21.25 9.27
CA TYR A 95 -0.68 -20.33 9.85
C TYR A 95 -0.25 -18.85 9.75
N PHE A 96 0.96 -18.53 10.22
CA PHE A 96 1.42 -17.15 10.27
C PHE A 96 1.73 -16.61 8.88
N THR A 97 2.25 -17.42 7.96
CA THR A 97 2.52 -16.97 6.59
C THR A 97 1.22 -16.60 5.88
N GLU A 98 0.17 -17.43 5.97
CA GLU A 98 -1.15 -17.12 5.37
C GLU A 98 -1.77 -15.83 5.94
N LYS A 99 -1.70 -15.65 7.26
CA LYS A 99 -2.22 -14.45 7.92
C LYS A 99 -1.41 -13.19 7.55
N ILE A 100 -0.09 -13.29 7.47
CA ILE A 100 0.76 -12.19 7.03
C ILE A 100 0.49 -11.87 5.55
N GLU A 101 0.33 -12.85 4.67
CA GLU A 101 -0.01 -12.60 3.27
C GLU A 101 -1.35 -11.86 3.11
N THR A 102 -2.34 -12.17 3.96
CA THR A 102 -3.61 -11.43 4.03
C THR A 102 -3.40 -9.97 4.45
N LEU A 103 -2.56 -9.75 5.47
CA LEU A 103 -2.17 -8.41 5.90
C LEU A 103 -1.43 -7.64 4.79
N LEU A 104 -0.51 -8.28 4.08
CA LEU A 104 0.23 -7.67 2.97
C LEU A 104 -0.72 -7.24 1.83
N ARG A 105 -1.71 -8.07 1.48
CA ARG A 105 -2.75 -7.70 0.51
C ARG A 105 -3.56 -6.50 0.99
N THR A 106 -3.99 -6.51 2.26
CA THR A 106 -4.71 -5.38 2.86
C THR A 106 -3.89 -4.08 2.76
N LEU A 107 -2.60 -4.11 3.13
CA LEU A 107 -1.72 -2.93 3.03
C LEU A 107 -1.60 -2.39 1.59
N GLN A 108 -1.62 -3.28 0.59
CA GLN A 108 -1.57 -2.90 -0.83
C GLN A 108 -2.87 -2.27 -1.34
N GLU A 109 -3.99 -2.48 -0.67
CA GLU A 109 -5.31 -1.96 -1.02
C GLU A 109 -5.55 -0.53 -0.50
N SER A 110 -4.55 0.10 0.14
CA SER A 110 -4.69 1.47 0.63
C SER A 110 -5.10 2.44 -0.49
N ALA A 111 -6.26 3.07 -0.30
CA ALA A 111 -6.80 4.10 -1.15
C ALA A 111 -6.64 5.51 -0.56
N ALA A 112 -5.79 5.66 0.47
CA ALA A 112 -5.64 6.89 1.22
C ALA A 112 -5.11 8.03 0.34
N THR A 113 -5.75 9.19 0.45
CA THR A 113 -5.27 10.44 -0.13
C THR A 113 -5.32 11.57 0.90
N THR A 114 -4.39 12.52 0.84
CA THR A 114 -4.36 13.69 1.74
C THR A 114 -3.79 14.93 1.07
N ASP A 115 -4.33 16.11 1.41
CA ASP A 115 -3.85 17.41 0.95
C ASP A 115 -2.66 17.95 1.76
N SER A 116 -2.36 17.33 2.90
CA SER A 116 -1.19 17.64 3.72
C SER A 116 0.02 16.84 3.24
N LYS A 117 1.05 17.54 2.76
CA LYS A 117 2.32 16.91 2.34
C LYS A 117 3.01 16.19 3.51
N ALA A 118 2.93 16.77 4.71
CA ALA A 118 3.53 16.17 5.91
C ALA A 118 2.82 14.86 6.28
N ASN A 119 1.49 14.87 6.30
CA ASN A 119 0.69 13.70 6.65
C ASN A 119 0.83 12.60 5.58
N ALA A 120 0.96 12.98 4.30
CA ALA A 120 1.25 12.01 3.24
C ALA A 120 2.59 11.32 3.45
N GLN A 121 3.64 12.09 3.74
CA GLN A 121 4.97 11.53 3.96
C GLN A 121 4.97 10.56 5.15
N GLU A 122 4.38 10.95 6.27
CA GLU A 122 4.29 10.10 7.46
C GLU A 122 3.47 8.83 7.20
N TYR A 123 2.30 8.96 6.57
CA TYR A 123 1.47 7.82 6.20
C TYR A 123 2.17 6.85 5.26
N ASP A 124 2.85 7.36 4.22
CA ASP A 124 3.57 6.56 3.23
C ASP A 124 4.78 5.86 3.85
N GLU A 125 5.51 6.53 4.77
CA GLU A 125 6.63 5.94 5.50
C GLU A 125 6.17 4.80 6.43
N ASP A 126 5.09 5.02 7.18
CA ASP A 126 4.54 4.04 8.12
C ASP A 126 4.03 2.78 7.41
N ILE A 127 3.22 2.93 6.35
CA ILE A 127 2.67 1.78 5.64
C ILE A 127 3.75 0.97 4.93
N VAL A 128 4.77 1.62 4.35
CA VAL A 128 5.91 0.94 3.73
C VAL A 128 6.73 0.21 4.80
N SER A 129 7.01 0.86 5.93
CA SER A 129 7.75 0.23 7.04
C SER A 129 7.04 -1.01 7.56
N LEU A 130 5.72 -0.93 7.81
CA LEU A 130 4.88 -2.05 8.24
C LEU A 130 4.90 -3.20 7.23
N PHE A 131 4.72 -2.90 5.94
CA PHE A 131 4.74 -3.90 4.88
C PHE A 131 6.07 -4.65 4.84
N VAL A 132 7.19 -3.94 4.87
CA VAL A 132 8.54 -4.54 4.81
C VAL A 132 8.81 -5.39 6.06
N ALA A 133 8.44 -4.91 7.24
CA ALA A 133 8.61 -5.67 8.49
C ALA A 133 7.77 -6.95 8.51
N ALA A 134 6.52 -6.88 8.05
CA ALA A 134 5.62 -8.03 7.94
C ALA A 134 6.16 -9.06 6.92
N ALA A 135 6.56 -8.60 5.73
CA ALA A 135 7.14 -9.46 4.69
C ALA A 135 8.42 -10.16 5.17
N LEU A 136 9.31 -9.45 5.88
CA LEU A 136 10.51 -10.04 6.47
C LEU A 136 10.15 -11.12 7.50
N LYS A 137 9.12 -10.90 8.33
CA LYS A 137 8.67 -11.92 9.30
C LYS A 137 8.14 -13.17 8.59
N ALA A 138 7.28 -13.03 7.59
CA ALA A 138 6.78 -14.17 6.81
C ALA A 138 7.93 -14.99 6.20
N HIS A 139 8.89 -14.30 5.57
CA HIS A 139 10.09 -14.93 5.00
C HIS A 139 10.89 -15.72 6.04
N LEU A 140 11.15 -15.12 7.20
CA LEU A 140 11.94 -15.77 8.25
C LEU A 140 11.20 -16.94 8.90
N ILE A 141 9.89 -16.81 9.13
CA ILE A 141 9.05 -17.88 9.67
C ILE A 141 9.03 -19.07 8.71
N SER A 142 8.81 -18.81 7.43
CA SER A 142 8.80 -19.83 6.38
C SER A 142 10.15 -20.53 6.24
N ALA A 143 11.24 -19.76 6.09
CA ALA A 143 12.58 -20.31 5.85
C ALA A 143 13.18 -21.08 7.03
N THR A 144 12.62 -20.95 8.24
CA THR A 144 13.12 -21.61 9.46
C THR A 144 12.19 -22.69 10.01
N SER A 145 11.10 -23.03 9.31
CA SER A 145 10.05 -23.90 9.82
C SER A 145 10.44 -25.37 9.99
N ASP A 146 11.35 -25.87 9.16
CA ASP A 146 11.80 -27.27 9.24
C ASP A 146 12.85 -27.49 10.32
N ASN A 147 13.71 -26.50 10.52
CA ASN A 147 14.76 -26.54 11.53
C ASN A 147 15.22 -25.12 11.90
N PHE A 148 14.76 -24.66 13.06
CA PHE A 148 15.21 -23.38 13.58
C PHE A 148 16.58 -23.53 14.25
N CYS A 149 17.56 -22.79 13.72
CA CYS A 149 18.80 -22.49 14.41
C CYS A 149 19.24 -21.05 14.08
N ILE A 150 20.21 -20.55 14.83
CA ILE A 150 20.74 -19.19 14.62
C ILE A 150 21.30 -19.01 13.20
N GLU A 151 21.99 -20.02 12.67
CA GLU A 151 22.56 -19.98 11.33
C GLU A 151 21.48 -19.93 10.25
N SER A 152 20.43 -20.78 10.35
CA SER A 152 19.32 -20.75 9.38
C SER A 152 18.58 -19.42 9.42
N TYR A 153 18.38 -18.84 10.61
CA TYR A 153 17.78 -17.52 10.78
C TYR A 153 18.57 -16.41 10.07
N TYR A 154 19.88 -16.30 10.32
CA TYR A 154 20.68 -15.22 9.73
C TYR A 154 20.93 -15.43 8.23
N ASN A 155 21.03 -16.68 7.77
CA ASN A 155 21.11 -17.01 6.35
C ASN A 155 19.81 -16.59 5.63
N ALA A 156 18.65 -16.96 6.16
CA ALA A 156 17.36 -16.53 5.64
C ALA A 156 17.25 -14.99 5.61
N ARG A 157 17.63 -14.31 6.70
CA ARG A 157 17.61 -12.84 6.77
C ARG A 157 18.48 -12.18 5.69
N ARG A 158 19.66 -12.72 5.41
CA ARG A 158 20.54 -12.24 4.32
C ARG A 158 19.93 -12.43 2.94
N GLN A 159 19.16 -13.49 2.75
CA GLN A 159 18.52 -13.83 1.48
C GLN A 159 17.22 -13.05 1.24
N PHE A 160 16.68 -12.38 2.27
CA PHE A 160 15.47 -11.58 2.13
C PHE A 160 15.68 -10.46 1.11
N ARG A 161 14.84 -10.47 0.08
CA ARG A 161 14.74 -9.38 -0.89
C ARG A 161 13.45 -8.64 -0.62
N GLN A 162 13.55 -7.34 -0.37
CA GLN A 162 12.40 -6.51 -0.13
C GLN A 162 11.44 -6.59 -1.32
N PRO A 163 10.15 -6.92 -1.12
CA PRO A 163 9.18 -6.90 -2.20
C PRO A 163 8.96 -5.46 -2.67
N PRO A 164 8.74 -5.23 -3.97
CA PRO A 164 8.40 -3.90 -4.46
C PRO A 164 7.07 -3.45 -3.85
N PHE A 165 7.11 -2.37 -3.09
CA PHE A 165 5.94 -1.71 -2.55
C PHE A 165 6.25 -0.22 -2.43
N SER A 166 5.43 0.60 -3.08
CA SER A 166 5.53 2.05 -3.06
C SER A 166 4.12 2.62 -3.12
N LEU A 167 3.81 3.51 -2.19
CA LEU A 167 2.55 4.25 -2.16
C LEU A 167 2.86 5.75 -2.27
N THR A 168 1.90 6.54 -2.76
CA THR A 168 1.94 7.99 -2.63
C THR A 168 0.54 8.50 -2.30
N SER A 169 0.32 8.87 -1.04
CA SER A 169 -0.97 9.36 -0.57
C SER A 169 -1.16 10.87 -0.78
N TYR A 170 -0.12 11.62 -1.15
CA TYR A 170 -0.25 13.06 -1.38
C TYR A 170 -1.15 13.39 -2.60
N SER A 171 -2.26 14.09 -2.33
CA SER A 171 -3.19 14.66 -3.32
C SER A 171 -3.60 16.06 -2.90
N ARG A 172 -3.30 17.09 -3.71
CA ARG A 172 -3.72 18.49 -3.46
C ARG A 172 -5.23 18.69 -3.33
N ASP A 173 -6.03 17.72 -3.76
CA ASP A 173 -7.47 17.69 -3.54
C ASP A 173 -7.77 16.57 -2.54
N SER A 174 -8.10 16.92 -1.28
CA SER A 174 -8.53 16.03 -0.18
C SER A 174 -9.95 15.48 -0.35
N THR A 175 -10.55 15.65 -1.54
CA THR A 175 -11.96 15.35 -1.82
C THR A 175 -12.33 13.86 -1.85
N GLY A 176 -11.49 12.96 -1.32
CA GLY A 176 -11.88 11.56 -1.10
C GLY A 176 -12.41 10.84 -2.34
N ILE A 177 -11.93 11.20 -3.54
CA ILE A 177 -12.31 10.47 -4.75
C ILE A 177 -11.54 9.14 -4.72
N GLN A 178 -12.18 8.15 -4.11
CA GLN A 178 -11.98 6.74 -4.40
C GLN A 178 -11.87 6.60 -5.92
N LEU A 179 -10.80 5.97 -6.42
CA LEU A 179 -10.53 5.74 -7.84
C LEU A 179 -11.60 4.81 -8.44
N LYS A 180 -12.82 5.31 -8.61
CA LYS A 180 -13.93 4.64 -9.29
C LYS A 180 -14.26 5.45 -10.51
N SER A 181 -13.83 4.94 -11.65
CA SER A 181 -14.38 5.32 -12.94
C SER A 181 -15.40 4.28 -13.35
N ILE A 182 -16.38 4.67 -14.16
CA ILE A 182 -17.22 3.72 -14.90
C ILE A 182 -16.41 2.86 -15.90
N HIS A 183 -15.17 3.28 -16.22
CA HIS A 183 -14.20 2.58 -17.06
C HIS A 183 -12.87 2.38 -16.29
N PRO A 184 -12.80 1.43 -15.34
CA PRO A 184 -11.63 1.25 -14.47
C PRO A 184 -10.37 0.80 -15.23
N GLU A 185 -10.51 0.04 -16.32
CA GLU A 185 -9.40 -0.37 -17.19
C GLU A 185 -8.78 0.86 -17.88
N LEU A 186 -9.62 1.71 -18.47
CA LEU A 186 -9.18 2.97 -19.09
C LEU A 186 -8.50 3.89 -18.07
N LEU A 187 -9.05 4.00 -16.86
CA LEU A 187 -8.44 4.79 -15.79
C LEU A 187 -7.03 4.29 -15.45
N SER A 188 -6.83 2.98 -15.38
CA SER A 188 -5.50 2.37 -15.16
C SER A 188 -4.52 2.73 -16.27
N GLU A 189 -4.94 2.59 -17.53
CA GLU A 189 -4.11 2.94 -18.69
C GLU A 189 -3.76 4.44 -18.74
N LEU A 190 -4.71 5.31 -18.41
CA LEU A 190 -4.51 6.76 -18.31
C LEU A 190 -3.52 7.12 -17.20
N VAL A 191 -3.56 6.42 -16.06
CA VAL A 191 -2.58 6.58 -14.97
C VAL A 191 -1.18 6.15 -15.41
N GLN A 192 -1.08 5.02 -16.11
CA GLN A 192 0.19 4.53 -16.65
C GLN A 192 0.77 5.51 -17.67
N LEU A 193 -0.07 6.04 -18.58
CA LEU A 193 0.32 7.05 -19.55
C LEU A 193 0.84 8.32 -18.87
N ARG A 194 0.13 8.84 -17.86
CA ARG A 194 0.58 10.01 -17.09
C ARG A 194 1.94 9.76 -16.43
N ASN A 195 2.12 8.60 -15.80
CA ASN A 195 3.37 8.25 -15.12
C ASN A 195 4.54 8.11 -16.11
N ARG A 196 4.27 7.54 -17.29
CA ARG A 196 5.26 7.45 -18.37
C ARG A 196 5.68 8.84 -18.86
N ILE A 197 4.74 9.72 -19.16
CA ILE A 197 5.03 11.12 -19.56
C ILE A 197 5.80 11.85 -18.46
N SER A 198 5.36 11.70 -17.20
CA SER A 198 6.03 12.28 -16.03
C SER A 198 7.49 11.87 -15.93
N LYS A 199 7.80 10.60 -16.17
CA LYS A 199 9.16 10.06 -16.19
C LYS A 199 9.97 10.52 -17.40
N GLU A 200 9.38 10.46 -18.60
CA GLU A 200 10.01 10.88 -19.87
C GLU A 200 10.43 12.37 -19.82
N GLU A 201 9.56 13.22 -19.28
CA GLU A 201 9.74 14.67 -19.27
C GLU A 201 10.37 15.19 -17.96
N ASN A 202 10.65 14.31 -17.00
CA ASN A 202 11.08 14.65 -15.63
C ASN A 202 10.18 15.71 -14.95
N LEU A 203 8.88 15.53 -15.07
CA LEU A 203 7.86 16.42 -14.50
C LEU A 203 7.07 15.70 -13.40
N PRO A 204 6.70 16.37 -12.30
CA PRO A 204 5.73 15.82 -11.35
C PRO A 204 4.41 15.43 -12.03
N VAL A 205 3.84 14.29 -11.66
CA VAL A 205 2.62 13.71 -12.28
C VAL A 205 1.44 14.70 -12.38
N TYR A 206 1.25 15.57 -11.38
CA TYR A 206 0.17 16.55 -11.35
C TYR A 206 0.32 17.66 -12.41
N ILE A 207 1.54 17.90 -12.91
CA ILE A 207 1.79 18.81 -14.04
C ILE A 207 1.25 18.20 -15.33
N VAL A 208 1.36 16.88 -15.49
CA VAL A 208 0.81 16.16 -16.65
C VAL A 208 -0.72 16.12 -16.55
N ALA A 209 -1.28 15.50 -15.51
CA ALA A 209 -2.71 15.45 -15.24
C ALA A 209 -2.96 15.14 -13.75
N SER A 210 -3.97 15.78 -13.13
CA SER A 210 -4.39 15.38 -11.79
C SER A 210 -5.22 14.09 -11.86
N VAL A 211 -5.38 13.40 -10.73
CA VAL A 211 -6.22 12.19 -10.65
C VAL A 211 -7.66 12.51 -11.05
N LYS A 212 -8.24 13.60 -10.54
CA LYS A 212 -9.59 14.05 -10.92
C LYS A 212 -9.75 14.25 -12.43
N THR A 213 -8.72 14.79 -13.09
CA THR A 213 -8.71 14.93 -14.56
C THR A 213 -8.75 13.57 -15.25
N LEU A 214 -7.96 12.59 -14.79
CA LEU A 214 -7.93 11.25 -15.39
C LEU A 214 -9.27 10.51 -15.21
N VAL A 215 -9.90 10.64 -14.03
CA VAL A 215 -11.24 10.07 -13.78
C VAL A 215 -12.26 10.70 -14.71
N GLN A 216 -12.26 12.02 -14.89
CA GLN A 216 -13.16 12.67 -15.84
C GLN A 216 -12.90 12.26 -17.29
N MET A 217 -11.64 12.08 -17.69
CA MET A 217 -11.33 11.55 -19.02
C MET A 217 -11.88 10.14 -19.21
N ALA A 218 -11.71 9.27 -18.21
CA ALA A 218 -12.22 7.91 -18.25
C ALA A 218 -13.76 7.88 -18.28
N ASP A 219 -14.43 8.68 -17.47
CA ASP A 219 -15.89 8.67 -17.34
C ASP A 219 -16.63 9.37 -18.51
N TYR A 220 -16.01 10.37 -19.12
CA TYR A 220 -16.66 11.18 -20.15
C TYR A 220 -16.15 10.93 -21.57
N LEU A 221 -15.01 10.26 -21.72
CA LEU A 221 -14.48 9.79 -23.00
C LEU A 221 -14.39 10.92 -24.04
N PRO A 222 -13.60 11.98 -23.80
CA PRO A 222 -13.40 13.05 -24.76
C PRO A 222 -12.68 12.53 -26.01
N GLU A 223 -13.22 12.85 -27.19
CA GLU A 223 -12.70 12.38 -28.48
C GLU A 223 -11.98 13.50 -29.24
N THR A 224 -12.15 14.75 -28.81
CA THR A 224 -11.56 15.92 -29.46
C THR A 224 -10.82 16.81 -28.47
N GLU A 225 -9.87 17.62 -28.97
CA GLU A 225 -9.19 18.62 -28.15
C GLU A 225 -10.16 19.63 -27.52
N LYS A 226 -11.24 19.97 -28.23
CA LYS A 226 -12.30 20.85 -27.73
C LYS A 226 -12.98 20.25 -26.50
N GLU A 227 -13.19 18.95 -26.48
CA GLU A 227 -13.77 18.24 -25.34
C GLU A 227 -12.77 18.09 -24.20
N LEU A 228 -11.51 17.79 -24.50
CA LEU A 228 -10.45 17.79 -23.50
C LEU A 228 -10.31 19.13 -22.78
N LEU A 229 -10.46 20.26 -23.49
CA LEU A 229 -10.44 21.60 -22.90
C LEU A 229 -11.58 21.85 -21.90
N ARG A 230 -12.68 21.08 -22.00
CA ARG A 230 -13.81 21.14 -21.07
C ARG A 230 -13.53 20.34 -19.80
N ILE A 231 -12.65 19.34 -19.84
CA ILE A 231 -12.25 18.53 -18.69
C ILE A 231 -11.57 19.40 -17.63
N HIS A 232 -12.02 19.29 -16.38
CA HIS A 232 -11.49 20.08 -15.28
C HIS A 232 -10.01 19.76 -15.03
N GLY A 233 -9.17 20.80 -14.96
CA GLY A 233 -7.73 20.67 -14.72
C GLY A 233 -6.88 20.38 -15.96
N PHE A 234 -7.50 20.27 -17.15
CA PHE A 234 -6.84 20.05 -18.44
C PHE A 234 -7.02 21.24 -19.40
N GLY A 235 -6.35 22.35 -19.08
CA GLY A 235 -6.42 23.58 -19.88
C GLY A 235 -5.49 23.57 -21.11
N LYS A 236 -5.59 24.64 -21.91
CA LYS A 236 -4.90 24.83 -23.19
C LYS A 236 -3.45 24.35 -23.24
N VAL A 237 -2.62 24.73 -22.27
CA VAL A 237 -1.20 24.31 -22.21
C VAL A 237 -1.05 22.79 -22.12
N LYS A 238 -1.89 22.10 -21.34
CA LYS A 238 -1.83 20.65 -21.22
C LYS A 238 -2.41 19.96 -22.45
N THR A 239 -3.46 20.52 -23.05
CA THR A 239 -4.02 20.05 -24.32
C THR A 239 -2.98 20.09 -25.42
N GLU A 240 -2.28 21.22 -25.59
CA GLU A 240 -1.22 21.38 -26.59
C GLU A 240 -0.03 20.44 -26.34
N ARG A 241 0.35 20.22 -25.08
CA ARG A 241 1.54 19.41 -24.75
C ARG A 241 1.28 17.91 -24.69
N PHE A 242 0.14 17.49 -24.16
CA PHE A 242 -0.13 16.09 -23.80
C PHE A 242 -1.43 15.57 -24.40
N GLY A 243 -2.31 16.44 -24.92
CA GLY A 243 -3.67 16.10 -25.35
C GLY A 243 -3.71 14.99 -26.39
N ALA A 244 -2.83 15.03 -27.39
CA ALA A 244 -2.76 14.01 -28.43
C ALA A 244 -2.55 12.59 -27.87
N LYS A 245 -1.61 12.42 -26.91
CA LYS A 245 -1.33 11.12 -26.28
C LYS A 245 -2.54 10.59 -25.50
N PHE A 246 -3.28 11.48 -24.84
CA PHE A 246 -4.48 11.10 -24.08
C PHE A 246 -5.66 10.77 -25.00
N LEU A 247 -5.90 11.57 -26.05
CA LEU A 247 -6.95 11.31 -27.03
C LEU A 247 -6.74 9.99 -27.75
N GLU A 248 -5.50 9.70 -28.17
CA GLU A 248 -5.17 8.44 -28.83
C GLU A 248 -5.55 7.24 -27.96
N LEU A 249 -5.18 7.27 -26.68
CA LEU A 249 -5.50 6.19 -25.74
C LEU A 249 -7.03 6.03 -25.56
N ILE A 250 -7.74 7.13 -25.38
CA ILE A 250 -9.20 7.13 -25.19
C ILE A 250 -9.93 6.64 -26.44
N GLN A 251 -9.54 7.11 -27.63
CA GLN A 251 -10.12 6.69 -28.91
C GLN A 251 -9.86 5.22 -29.19
N ASN A 252 -8.67 4.71 -28.88
CA ASN A 252 -8.35 3.29 -29.00
C ASN A 252 -9.24 2.45 -28.07
N TYR A 253 -9.46 2.91 -26.84
CA TYR A 253 -10.37 2.24 -25.89
C TYR A 253 -11.83 2.27 -26.39
N ILE A 254 -12.32 3.41 -26.88
CA ILE A 254 -13.65 3.54 -27.50
C ILE A 254 -13.84 2.54 -28.64
N ALA A 255 -12.88 2.48 -29.56
CA ALA A 255 -12.93 1.59 -30.71
C ALA A 255 -12.83 0.11 -30.31
N ALA A 256 -12.01 -0.24 -29.32
CA ALA A 256 -11.82 -1.61 -28.86
C ALA A 256 -13.07 -2.18 -28.15
N TYR A 257 -13.79 -1.34 -27.40
CA TYR A 257 -14.94 -1.77 -26.59
C TYR A 257 -16.30 -1.37 -27.16
N GLY A 258 -16.34 -0.63 -28.28
CA GLY A 258 -17.60 -0.24 -28.94
C GLY A 258 -18.49 0.66 -28.07
N ILE A 259 -17.89 1.52 -27.26
CA ILE A 259 -18.59 2.44 -26.34
C ILE A 259 -18.70 3.83 -26.94
N GLU A 260 -19.72 4.60 -26.57
CA GLU A 260 -19.93 5.97 -27.07
C GLU A 260 -19.39 7.01 -26.09
N SER A 261 -18.96 8.17 -26.62
CA SER A 261 -18.57 9.30 -25.78
C SER A 261 -19.73 9.81 -24.93
N ARG A 262 -19.41 10.17 -23.68
CA ARG A 262 -20.38 10.68 -22.70
C ARG A 262 -20.26 12.19 -22.50
N MET A 263 -19.50 12.88 -23.35
CA MET A 263 -19.28 14.34 -23.28
C MET A 263 -20.58 15.17 -23.41
N ILE A 264 -21.65 14.59 -23.96
CA ILE A 264 -22.99 15.21 -23.99
C ILE A 264 -23.59 15.40 -22.59
N HIS A 265 -23.17 14.60 -21.61
CA HIS A 265 -23.62 14.67 -20.22
C HIS A 265 -22.68 15.50 -19.33
N PHE A 266 -21.59 16.03 -19.89
CA PHE A 266 -20.59 16.80 -19.15
C PHE A 266 -21.13 18.19 -18.80
N LYS A 267 -21.34 18.44 -17.50
CA LYS A 267 -21.72 19.76 -16.98
C LYS A 267 -20.46 20.59 -16.74
N GLU A 268 -20.33 21.72 -17.43
CA GLU A 268 -19.22 22.65 -17.21
C GLU A 268 -19.38 23.36 -15.86
N ASP A 269 -18.40 23.19 -14.97
CA ASP A 269 -18.27 24.04 -13.80
C ASP A 269 -17.95 25.47 -14.27
N LYS A 270 -18.84 26.42 -13.96
CA LYS A 270 -18.64 27.84 -14.27
C LYS A 270 -17.36 28.32 -13.58
N LYS A 271 -16.27 28.51 -14.34
CA LYS A 271 -15.05 29.15 -13.83
C LYS A 271 -15.40 30.52 -13.23
N PRO A 272 -15.02 30.84 -11.99
CA PRO A 272 -15.14 32.20 -11.49
C PRO A 272 -14.29 33.13 -12.37
N ARG A 273 -14.93 34.13 -12.98
CA ARG A 273 -14.25 35.14 -13.81
C ARG A 273 -13.20 35.85 -12.94
N LYS A 274 -11.91 35.70 -13.28
CA LYS A 274 -10.86 36.56 -12.72
C LYS A 274 -11.24 38.02 -13.00
N ARG A 275 -11.47 38.81 -11.96
CA ARG A 275 -11.58 40.28 -12.08
C ARG A 275 -10.28 40.79 -12.70
N LYS A 276 -10.37 41.39 -13.88
CA LYS A 276 -9.29 42.22 -14.43
C LYS A 276 -9.15 43.42 -13.51
N ASN A 277 -8.06 43.51 -12.75
CA ASN A 277 -7.61 44.80 -12.26
C ASN A 277 -7.24 45.63 -13.49
N LYS A 278 -8.06 46.61 -13.82
CA LYS A 278 -7.62 47.75 -14.63
C LYS A 278 -6.70 48.57 -13.73
N GLY A 279 -5.55 48.95 -14.28
CA GLY A 279 -4.62 49.89 -13.65
C GLY A 279 -5.21 51.29 -13.52
#